data_AF-A0A660NW43-F1
#
_entry.id   AF-A0A660NW43-F1
#
_cell.length_a   1.000
_cell.length_b   1.000
_cell.length_c   1.000
_cell.angle_alpha   90.00
_cell.angle_beta   90.00
_cell.angle_gamma   90.00
#
_symmetry.space_group_name_H-M   'P 1'
#
loop_
_entity.id
_entity.type
_entity.pdbx_description
1 polymer ?
#
loop_
_entity_poly.entity_id
_entity_poly.type
_entity_poly.pdbx_seq_one_letter_code
_entity_poly.pdbx_strand_id
1 'polypeptide(L)'
;MQQKNSSFALALKILKTLIRWGVWTAIGLYLLIIILLHLSSVQHFVGAQVAGALEKKLGTKVKIERVDLGFLNHFIVDGLVINDQSGKQMAKASRIAAKIDILSLINGGKVRISSAQIFGLNALLYQTSPTDKPNFQFLIDSLKSRDTTRHTPLNLNLQSLIIRHSNVRYDLLSAPNTPNKLNLNHLNVTEISGHIDIDTLTDSRICTQIHSLSFNEKQGLNVQNLRFKLKANKQLATITQLFV
;
A
#
# COMPACT_ATOMS: atom_id res chain seq x y z
N MET A 1 -19.49 40.47 54.23
CA MET A 1 -19.09 39.15 53.68
C MET A 1 -19.88 38.70 52.44
N GLN A 2 -21.10 39.20 52.16
CA GLN A 2 -21.91 38.77 51.00
C GLN A 2 -21.35 39.17 49.61
N GLN A 3 -20.64 40.29 49.49
CA GLN A 3 -20.19 40.81 48.19
C GLN A 3 -19.09 39.96 47.53
N LYS A 4 -18.20 39.34 48.33
CA LYS A 4 -17.08 38.49 47.84
C LYS A 4 -17.57 37.16 47.24
N ASN A 5 -18.68 36.61 47.76
CA ASN A 5 -19.27 35.36 47.26
C ASN A 5 -19.95 35.54 45.89
N SER A 6 -20.48 36.74 45.60
CA SER A 6 -21.13 37.03 44.31
C SER A 6 -20.14 37.12 43.15
N SER A 7 -18.97 37.75 43.36
CA SER A 7 -17.91 37.89 42.36
C SER A 7 -17.29 36.54 41.99
N PHE A 8 -17.05 35.67 42.97
CA PHE A 8 -16.53 34.31 42.74
C PHE A 8 -17.51 33.42 41.95
N ALA A 9 -18.81 33.50 42.28
CA ALA A 9 -19.84 32.77 41.54
C ALA A 9 -19.97 33.25 40.09
N LEU A 10 -19.78 34.56 39.85
CA LEU A 10 -19.82 35.16 38.51
C LEU A 10 -18.58 34.76 37.68
N ALA A 11 -17.38 34.81 38.29
CA ALA A 11 -16.14 34.33 37.68
C ALA A 11 -16.22 32.83 37.28
N LEU A 12 -16.78 31.98 38.14
CA LEU A 12 -16.97 30.56 37.84
C LEU A 12 -17.95 30.33 36.69
N LYS A 13 -19.03 31.13 36.60
CA LYS A 13 -19.98 31.07 35.47
C LYS A 13 -19.33 31.48 34.13
N ILE A 14 -18.50 32.52 34.14
CA ILE A 14 -17.75 32.96 32.95
C ILE A 14 -16.76 31.87 32.53
N LEU A 15 -15.98 31.32 33.48
CA LEU A 15 -15.00 30.26 33.20
C LEU A 15 -15.65 29.03 32.58
N LYS A 16 -16.77 28.54 33.14
CA LYS A 16 -17.52 27.42 32.57
C LYS A 16 -18.02 27.73 31.15
N THR A 17 -18.44 28.97 30.91
CA THR A 17 -18.92 29.40 29.59
C THR A 17 -17.79 29.44 28.57
N LEU A 18 -16.61 29.98 28.93
CA LEU A 18 -15.42 30.01 28.08
C LEU A 18 -14.90 28.61 27.75
N ILE A 19 -14.82 27.72 28.75
CA ILE A 19 -14.45 26.32 28.53
C ILE A 19 -15.43 25.66 27.56
N ARG A 20 -16.74 25.87 27.75
CA ARG A 20 -17.77 25.33 26.85
C ARG A 20 -17.60 25.82 25.41
N TRP A 21 -17.37 27.12 25.19
CA TRP A 21 -17.10 27.67 23.85
C TRP A 21 -15.80 27.14 23.25
N GLY A 22 -14.75 26.99 24.05
CA GLY A 22 -13.49 26.39 23.63
C GLY A 22 -13.67 24.94 23.16
N VAL A 23 -14.40 24.13 23.93
CA VAL A 23 -14.74 22.75 23.56
C VAL A 23 -15.57 22.70 22.27
N TRP A 24 -16.62 23.52 22.15
CA TRP A 24 -17.42 23.57 20.90
C TRP A 24 -16.62 24.05 19.69
N THR A 25 -15.71 25.00 19.88
CA THR A 25 -14.82 25.48 18.80
C THR A 25 -13.85 24.37 18.37
N ALA A 26 -13.27 23.63 19.32
CA ALA A 26 -12.40 22.50 19.02
C ALA A 26 -13.15 21.38 18.29
N ILE A 27 -14.38 21.06 18.72
CA ILE A 27 -15.25 20.08 18.04
C ILE A 27 -15.61 20.58 16.64
N GLY A 28 -16.01 21.84 16.50
CA GLY A 28 -16.36 22.45 15.22
C GLY A 28 -15.18 22.46 14.24
N LEU A 29 -13.99 22.81 14.71
CA LEU A 29 -12.75 22.77 13.93
C LEU A 29 -12.40 21.35 13.49
N TYR A 30 -12.53 20.38 14.40
CA TYR A 30 -12.29 18.98 14.09
C TYR A 30 -13.25 18.46 13.02
N LEU A 31 -14.55 18.75 13.15
CA LEU A 31 -15.56 18.40 12.15
C LEU A 31 -15.30 19.10 10.81
N LEU A 32 -14.90 20.37 10.84
CA LEU A 32 -14.53 21.12 9.63
C LEU A 32 -13.38 20.44 8.88
N ILE A 33 -12.33 20.01 9.59
CA ILE A 33 -11.20 19.28 8.98
C ILE A 33 -11.69 17.98 8.34
N ILE A 34 -12.55 17.20 9.02
CA ILE A 34 -13.10 15.96 8.46
C ILE A 34 -13.88 16.24 7.16
N ILE A 35 -14.72 17.28 7.16
CA ILE A 35 -15.50 17.67 5.97
C ILE A 35 -14.56 18.07 4.83
N LEU A 36 -13.54 18.87 5.12
CA LEU A 36 -12.54 19.29 4.13
C LEU A 36 -11.80 18.10 3.52
N LEU A 37 -11.40 17.11 4.32
CA LEU A 37 -10.72 15.91 3.83
C LEU A 37 -11.56 15.06 2.88
N HIS A 38 -12.90 15.16 2.94
CA HIS A 38 -13.80 14.48 2.01
C HIS A 38 -14.05 15.27 0.72
N LEU A 39 -13.64 16.56 0.66
CA LEU A 39 -13.78 17.34 -0.56
C LEU A 39 -12.78 16.85 -1.62
N SER A 40 -13.28 16.58 -2.83
CA SER A 40 -12.44 16.07 -3.92
C SER A 40 -11.25 16.98 -4.22
N SER A 41 -11.39 18.31 -4.12
CA SER A 41 -10.29 19.25 -4.31
C SER A 41 -9.14 19.05 -3.31
N VAL A 42 -9.46 18.77 -2.05
CA VAL A 42 -8.45 18.50 -1.01
C VAL A 42 -7.81 17.14 -1.28
N GLN A 43 -8.60 16.12 -1.65
CA GLN A 43 -8.08 14.80 -2.01
C GLN A 43 -7.12 14.83 -3.20
N HIS A 44 -7.42 15.63 -4.23
CA HIS A 44 -6.52 15.86 -5.37
C HIS A 44 -5.25 16.59 -4.96
N PHE A 45 -5.34 17.63 -4.12
CA PHE A 45 -4.19 18.36 -3.61
C PHE A 45 -3.26 17.45 -2.78
N VAL A 46 -3.82 16.68 -1.83
CA VAL A 46 -3.07 15.70 -1.04
C VAL A 46 -2.46 14.65 -1.95
N GLY A 47 -3.21 14.16 -2.95
CA GLY A 47 -2.70 13.22 -3.94
C GLY A 47 -1.49 13.74 -4.71
N ALA A 48 -1.50 15.01 -5.14
CA ALA A 48 -0.36 15.65 -5.79
C ALA A 48 0.87 15.75 -4.87
N GLN A 49 0.67 16.06 -3.58
CA GLN A 49 1.76 16.10 -2.60
C GLN A 49 2.37 14.71 -2.35
N VAL A 50 1.52 13.68 -2.20
CA VAL A 50 1.98 12.30 -2.04
C VAL A 50 2.71 11.82 -3.29
N ALA A 51 2.19 12.15 -4.49
CA ALA A 51 2.84 11.85 -5.75
C ALA A 51 4.24 12.48 -5.79
N GLY A 52 4.36 13.78 -5.52
CA GLY A 52 5.66 14.46 -5.49
C GLY A 52 6.64 13.90 -4.46
N ALA A 53 6.15 13.42 -3.30
CA ALA A 53 6.98 12.73 -2.31
C ALA A 53 7.49 11.37 -2.83
N LEU A 54 6.63 10.59 -3.50
CA LEU A 54 7.00 9.34 -4.15
C LEU A 54 7.97 9.58 -5.32
N GLU A 55 7.76 10.61 -6.13
CA GLU A 55 8.67 10.97 -7.22
C GLU A 55 10.09 11.23 -6.71
N LYS A 56 10.22 12.03 -5.64
CA LYS A 56 11.51 12.29 -4.99
C LYS A 56 12.14 11.03 -4.41
N LYS A 57 11.34 10.15 -3.83
CA LYS A 57 11.84 8.91 -3.19
C LYS A 57 12.27 7.86 -4.21
N LEU A 58 11.52 7.72 -5.29
CA LEU A 58 11.72 6.71 -6.33
C LEU A 58 12.64 7.18 -7.46
N GLY A 59 12.81 8.49 -7.63
CA GLY A 59 13.60 9.07 -8.72
C GLY A 59 12.94 8.88 -10.09
N THR A 60 11.61 8.83 -10.14
CA THR A 60 10.84 8.65 -11.37
C THR A 60 9.53 9.44 -11.32
N LYS A 61 8.86 9.59 -12.45
CA LYS A 61 7.53 10.23 -12.52
C LYS A 61 6.47 9.33 -11.90
N VAL A 62 5.69 9.92 -11.00
CA VAL A 62 4.59 9.28 -10.26
C VAL A 62 3.41 10.23 -10.32
N LYS A 63 2.27 9.72 -10.75
CA LYS A 63 1.02 10.46 -10.76
C LYS A 63 0.02 9.74 -9.88
N ILE A 64 -0.74 10.52 -9.13
CA ILE A 64 -1.86 10.04 -8.33
C ILE A 64 -3.03 10.94 -8.66
N GLU A 65 -4.19 10.36 -8.95
CA GLU A 65 -5.39 11.13 -9.23
C GLU A 65 -5.90 11.75 -7.93
N ARG A 66 -6.23 10.93 -6.93
CA ARG A 66 -6.67 11.41 -5.62
C ARG A 66 -6.20 10.47 -4.52
N VAL A 67 -6.12 11.01 -3.31
CA VAL A 67 -5.94 10.23 -2.08
C VAL A 67 -7.13 10.48 -1.19
N ASP A 68 -7.76 9.39 -0.76
CA ASP A 68 -8.82 9.42 0.23
C ASP A 68 -8.30 8.82 1.54
N LEU A 69 -8.35 9.63 2.58
CA LEU A 69 -8.08 9.24 3.96
C LEU A 69 -9.44 8.88 4.57
N GLY A 70 -9.98 7.72 4.22
CA GLY A 70 -11.21 7.21 4.83
C GLY A 70 -11.09 7.13 6.35
N PHE A 71 -12.20 6.86 7.05
CA PHE A 71 -12.26 6.93 8.52
C PHE A 71 -11.05 6.33 9.25
N LEU A 72 -10.32 7.22 9.91
CA LEU A 72 -9.21 7.10 10.88
C LEU A 72 -8.02 6.18 10.57
N ASN A 73 -8.10 5.20 9.68
CA ASN A 73 -7.01 4.24 9.41
C ASN A 73 -7.05 3.63 7.99
N HIS A 74 -7.86 4.17 7.07
CA HIS A 74 -8.00 3.64 5.71
C HIS A 74 -7.40 4.62 4.71
N PHE A 75 -6.29 4.25 4.07
CA PHE A 75 -5.61 5.04 3.06
C PHE A 75 -5.94 4.47 1.68
N ILE A 76 -6.62 5.25 0.84
CA ILE A 76 -7.02 4.84 -0.52
C ILE A 76 -6.36 5.79 -1.51
N VAL A 77 -5.75 5.22 -2.55
CA VAL A 77 -5.11 5.93 -3.65
C VAL A 77 -5.79 5.50 -4.94
N ASP A 78 -6.41 6.45 -5.63
CA ASP A 78 -6.99 6.20 -6.96
C ASP A 78 -6.07 6.73 -8.06
N GLY A 79 -6.04 6.00 -9.17
CA GLY A 79 -5.33 6.41 -10.38
C GLY A 79 -3.82 6.55 -10.21
N LEU A 80 -3.17 5.61 -9.52
CA LEU A 80 -1.70 5.59 -9.39
C LEU A 80 -1.07 5.21 -10.74
N VAL A 81 -0.12 6.01 -11.20
CA VAL A 81 0.73 5.72 -12.36
C VAL A 81 2.18 5.93 -11.97
N ILE A 82 3.04 4.94 -12.23
CA ILE A 82 4.48 4.98 -12.01
C ILE A 82 5.16 4.71 -13.34
N ASN A 83 6.05 5.62 -13.73
CA ASN A 83 6.92 5.42 -14.89
C ASN A 83 8.22 4.74 -14.46
N ASP A 84 8.91 4.07 -15.38
CA ASP A 84 10.30 3.70 -15.19
C ASP A 84 11.23 4.91 -15.38
N GLN A 85 12.52 4.70 -15.09
CA GLN A 85 13.55 5.73 -15.23
C GLN A 85 13.80 6.16 -16.69
N SER A 86 13.31 5.39 -17.67
CA SER A 86 13.33 5.78 -19.09
C SER A 86 12.12 6.61 -19.51
N GLY A 87 11.18 6.84 -18.59
CA GLY A 87 9.97 7.64 -18.80
C GLY A 87 8.79 6.86 -19.37
N LYS A 88 8.91 5.55 -19.59
CA LYS A 88 7.82 4.69 -20.05
C LYS A 88 6.92 4.32 -18.87
N GLN A 89 5.61 4.21 -19.11
CA GLN A 89 4.68 3.78 -18.07
C GLN A 89 4.97 2.33 -17.68
N MET A 90 5.35 2.11 -16.42
CA MET A 90 5.73 0.81 -15.89
C MET A 90 4.62 0.17 -15.07
N ALA A 91 3.91 0.95 -14.25
CA ALA A 91 2.79 0.44 -13.46
C ALA A 91 1.64 1.44 -13.44
N LYS A 92 0.42 0.95 -13.55
CA LYS A 92 -0.81 1.71 -13.36
C LYS A 92 -1.77 0.93 -12.48
N ALA A 93 -2.25 1.49 -11.40
CA ALA A 93 -3.28 0.88 -10.56
C ALA A 93 -4.51 1.77 -10.51
N SER A 94 -5.68 1.15 -10.68
CA SER A 94 -6.96 1.89 -10.62
C SER A 94 -7.25 2.34 -9.21
N ARG A 95 -7.06 1.44 -8.23
CA ARG A 95 -7.21 1.73 -6.81
C ARG A 95 -6.27 0.87 -5.98
N ILE A 96 -5.60 1.50 -5.01
CA ILE A 96 -4.82 0.82 -3.97
C ILE A 96 -5.38 1.28 -2.63
N ALA A 97 -5.67 0.34 -1.76
CA ALA A 97 -6.13 0.62 -0.42
C ALA A 97 -5.20 -0.05 0.60
N ALA A 98 -4.87 0.66 1.66
CA ALA A 98 -4.09 0.13 2.76
C ALA A 98 -4.73 0.55 4.09
N LYS A 99 -4.89 -0.40 5.00
CA LYS A 99 -5.27 -0.09 6.38
C LYS A 99 -4.00 0.14 7.18
N ILE A 100 -3.73 1.39 7.54
CA ILE A 100 -2.53 1.80 8.26
C ILE A 100 -2.96 2.29 9.63
N ASP A 101 -2.30 1.80 10.67
CA ASP A 101 -2.51 2.30 12.03
C ASP A 101 -1.77 3.63 12.22
N ILE A 102 -2.48 4.74 12.00
CA ILE A 102 -1.92 6.09 12.05
C ILE A 102 -1.55 6.46 13.49
N LEU A 103 -2.31 5.99 14.49
CA LEU A 103 -2.04 6.25 15.91
C LEU A 103 -0.72 5.62 16.33
N SER A 104 -0.48 4.36 15.95
CA SER A 104 0.80 3.68 16.20
C SER A 104 1.98 4.38 15.49
N LEU A 105 1.75 4.97 14.32
CA LEU A 105 2.77 5.74 13.60
C LEU A 105 3.12 7.04 14.34
N ILE A 106 2.13 7.80 14.79
CA ILE A 106 2.33 9.08 15.50
C ILE A 106 2.95 8.85 16.88
N ASN A 107 2.47 7.85 17.63
CA ASN A 107 2.89 7.64 19.03
C ASN A 107 4.17 6.82 19.17
N GLY A 108 4.49 5.95 18.20
CA GLY A 108 5.56 4.96 18.34
C GLY A 108 6.48 4.80 17.13
N GLY A 109 6.29 5.57 16.06
CA GLY A 109 7.12 5.53 14.85
C GLY A 109 7.07 4.21 14.08
N LYS A 110 6.16 3.29 14.42
CA LYS A 110 6.03 1.97 13.79
C LYS A 110 4.91 2.01 12.76
N VAL A 111 5.25 1.81 11.49
CA VAL A 111 4.27 1.65 10.41
C VAL A 111 3.72 0.23 10.47
N ARG A 112 2.49 0.07 10.95
CA ARG A 112 1.74 -1.20 10.90
C ARG A 112 0.68 -1.13 9.81
N ILE A 113 0.83 -1.97 8.79
CA ILE A 113 -0.11 -2.07 7.66
C ILE A 113 -0.94 -3.32 7.87
N SER A 114 -2.17 -3.23 8.36
CA SER A 114 -2.99 -4.42 8.63
C SER A 114 -3.39 -5.15 7.34
N SER A 115 -3.80 -4.42 6.31
CA SER A 115 -4.26 -5.01 5.06
C SER A 115 -3.87 -4.12 3.89
N ALA A 116 -3.58 -4.74 2.75
CA ALA A 116 -3.36 -4.07 1.48
C ALA A 116 -4.30 -4.67 0.43
N GLN A 117 -4.88 -3.81 -0.40
CA GLN A 117 -5.77 -4.19 -1.47
C GLN A 117 -5.35 -3.47 -2.75
N ILE A 118 -5.31 -4.21 -3.84
CA ILE A 118 -4.89 -3.72 -5.14
C ILE A 118 -5.97 -4.10 -6.16
N PHE A 119 -6.48 -3.10 -6.88
CA PHE A 119 -7.50 -3.27 -7.90
C PHE A 119 -7.03 -2.67 -9.22
N GLY A 120 -7.13 -3.47 -10.29
CA GLY A 120 -6.84 -2.97 -11.63
C GLY A 120 -5.38 -2.58 -11.83
N LEU A 121 -4.43 -3.30 -11.22
CA LEU A 121 -3.01 -3.09 -11.46
C LEU A 121 -2.65 -3.60 -12.85
N ASN A 122 -1.95 -2.80 -13.63
CA ASN A 122 -1.35 -3.16 -14.91
C ASN A 122 0.12 -2.83 -14.83
N ALA A 123 0.97 -3.86 -14.75
CA ALA A 123 2.42 -3.72 -14.65
C ALA A 123 3.09 -4.24 -15.92
N LEU A 124 4.03 -3.45 -16.45
CA LEU A 124 4.90 -3.79 -17.57
C LEU A 124 6.35 -3.77 -17.06
N LEU A 125 6.84 -4.97 -16.79
CA LEU A 125 8.18 -5.24 -16.33
C LEU A 125 8.99 -5.74 -17.53
N TYR A 126 10.24 -5.30 -17.65
CA TYR A 126 11.11 -5.80 -18.69
C TYR A 126 12.59 -5.65 -18.33
N GLN A 127 13.41 -6.43 -19.03
CA GLN A 127 14.86 -6.40 -18.95
C GLN A 127 15.42 -6.52 -20.37
N THR A 128 16.45 -5.74 -20.70
CA THR A 128 17.00 -5.74 -22.06
C THR A 128 17.78 -7.03 -22.35
N SER A 129 18.68 -7.41 -21.45
CA SER A 129 19.44 -8.66 -21.48
C SER A 129 19.53 -9.28 -20.08
N PRO A 130 19.89 -10.57 -19.93
CA PRO A 130 19.95 -11.22 -18.62
C PRO A 130 20.91 -10.55 -17.63
N THR A 131 21.89 -9.81 -18.13
CA THR A 131 22.90 -9.08 -17.34
C THR A 131 22.49 -7.64 -17.02
N ASP A 132 21.53 -7.07 -17.75
CA ASP A 132 21.11 -5.68 -17.55
C ASP A 132 20.22 -5.52 -16.33
N LYS A 133 20.16 -4.32 -15.76
CA LYS A 133 19.20 -4.04 -14.69
C LYS A 133 17.78 -4.00 -15.28
N PRO A 134 16.80 -4.65 -14.65
CA PRO A 134 15.40 -4.56 -15.08
C PRO A 134 14.85 -3.15 -14.84
N ASN A 135 13.80 -2.78 -15.58
CA ASN A 135 13.22 -1.43 -15.50
C ASN A 135 12.63 -1.10 -14.11
N PHE A 136 12.30 -2.10 -13.30
CA PHE A 136 11.73 -1.95 -11.95
C PHE A 136 12.79 -2.04 -10.82
N GLN A 137 14.08 -2.18 -11.13
CA GLN A 137 15.13 -2.34 -10.13
C GLN A 137 15.16 -1.19 -9.12
N PHE A 138 14.92 0.04 -9.58
CA PHE A 138 14.86 1.23 -8.72
C PHE A 138 13.76 1.14 -7.65
N LEU A 139 12.62 0.49 -7.95
CA LEU A 139 11.58 0.25 -6.96
C LEU A 139 12.07 -0.70 -5.88
N ILE A 140 12.68 -1.82 -6.28
CA ILE A 140 13.22 -2.81 -5.34
C ILE A 140 14.28 -2.17 -4.45
N ASP A 141 15.16 -1.36 -5.01
CA ASP A 141 16.21 -0.66 -4.27
C ASP A 141 15.63 0.39 -3.32
N SER A 142 14.51 1.05 -3.69
CA SER A 142 13.82 2.00 -2.80
C SER A 142 13.16 1.35 -1.58
N LEU A 143 12.91 0.04 -1.63
CA LEU A 143 12.34 -0.75 -0.55
C LEU A 143 13.40 -1.32 0.39
N LYS A 144 14.67 -1.40 -0.05
CA LYS A 144 15.78 -1.78 0.83
C LYS A 144 15.99 -0.69 1.89
N SER A 145 16.14 -1.09 3.15
CA SER A 145 16.44 -0.15 4.23
C SER A 145 17.73 0.60 3.92
N ARG A 146 17.71 1.93 4.01
CA ARG A 146 18.91 2.78 3.81
C ARG A 146 19.90 2.67 4.96
N ASP A 147 19.48 2.13 6.10
CA ASP A 147 20.28 2.05 7.32
C ASP A 147 20.79 0.62 7.50
N THR A 148 21.96 0.32 6.92
CA THR A 148 22.66 -0.97 7.11
C THR A 148 23.47 -1.00 8.42
N THR A 149 23.55 0.12 9.14
CA THR A 149 24.29 0.25 10.40
C THR A 149 23.50 -0.19 11.63
N ARG A 150 22.18 -0.33 11.53
CA ARG A 150 21.32 -0.93 12.55
C ARG A 150 20.36 -1.92 11.90
N HIS A 151 20.54 -3.21 12.18
CA HIS A 151 19.63 -4.27 11.76
C HIS A 151 18.26 -4.04 12.41
N THR A 152 17.41 -3.27 11.75
CA THR A 152 16.00 -3.13 12.15
C THR A 152 15.33 -4.41 11.68
N PRO A 153 14.92 -5.33 12.58
CA PRO A 153 14.30 -6.58 12.15
C PRO A 153 13.06 -6.24 11.32
N LEU A 154 12.92 -6.89 10.16
CA LEU A 154 11.74 -6.73 9.33
C LEU A 154 10.54 -7.26 10.12
N ASN A 155 9.80 -6.33 10.73
CA ASN A 155 8.54 -6.62 11.42
C ASN A 155 7.41 -5.97 10.64
N LEU A 156 7.23 -6.43 9.40
CA LEU A 156 6.12 -6.01 8.56
C LEU A 156 4.90 -6.88 8.89
N ASN A 157 4.03 -6.35 9.75
CA ASN A 157 2.80 -7.03 10.13
C ASN A 157 1.68 -6.74 9.10
N LEU A 158 1.88 -7.20 7.87
CA LEU A 158 0.83 -7.28 6.84
C LEU A 158 0.02 -8.54 7.08
N GLN A 159 -1.26 -8.41 7.40
CA GLN A 159 -2.10 -9.56 7.74
C GLN A 159 -2.80 -10.15 6.51
N SER A 160 -3.23 -9.30 5.57
CA SER A 160 -3.97 -9.74 4.40
C SER A 160 -3.68 -8.88 3.17
N LEU A 161 -3.48 -9.54 2.04
CA LEU A 161 -3.29 -8.95 0.72
C LEU A 161 -4.41 -9.45 -0.21
N ILE A 162 -5.16 -8.50 -0.77
CA ILE A 162 -6.21 -8.76 -1.75
C ILE A 162 -5.78 -8.15 -3.08
N ILE A 163 -5.80 -8.94 -4.15
CA ILE A 163 -5.51 -8.50 -5.50
C ILE A 163 -6.75 -8.81 -6.35
N ARG A 164 -7.19 -7.87 -7.19
CA ARG A 164 -8.31 -8.10 -8.11
C ARG A 164 -8.06 -7.48 -9.48
N HIS A 165 -8.49 -8.20 -10.52
CA HIS A 165 -8.47 -7.75 -11.91
C HIS A 165 -7.13 -7.13 -12.31
N SER A 166 -6.03 -7.80 -11.97
CA SER A 166 -4.68 -7.26 -12.17
C SER A 166 -3.95 -8.02 -13.28
N ASN A 167 -3.09 -7.31 -14.01
CA ASN A 167 -2.31 -7.82 -15.13
C ASN A 167 -0.84 -7.49 -14.90
N VAL A 168 0.02 -8.48 -15.12
CA VAL A 168 1.48 -8.33 -15.01
C VAL A 168 2.10 -8.97 -16.23
N ARG A 169 2.90 -8.18 -16.94
CA ARG A 169 3.71 -8.63 -18.06
C ARG A 169 5.18 -8.48 -17.73
N TYR A 170 5.96 -9.52 -17.99
CA TYR A 170 7.41 -9.52 -17.92
C TYR A 170 8.00 -9.95 -19.26
N ASP A 171 8.92 -9.16 -19.79
CA ASP A 171 9.65 -9.47 -21.03
C ASP A 171 11.17 -9.32 -20.86
N LEU A 172 11.91 -10.37 -21.23
CA LEU A 172 13.33 -10.30 -21.51
C LEU A 172 13.53 -10.03 -23.01
N LEU A 173 13.86 -8.79 -23.36
CA LEU A 173 13.82 -8.31 -24.75
C LEU A 173 14.85 -9.00 -25.67
N SER A 174 15.96 -9.50 -25.12
CA SER A 174 16.97 -10.25 -25.87
C SER A 174 16.58 -11.70 -26.16
N ALA A 175 15.55 -12.24 -25.50
CA ALA A 175 15.16 -13.63 -25.66
C ALA A 175 14.21 -13.81 -26.86
N PRO A 176 14.25 -14.96 -27.55
CA PRO A 176 13.30 -15.25 -28.59
C PRO A 176 11.92 -15.56 -27.99
N ASN A 177 10.88 -15.09 -28.68
CA ASN A 177 9.51 -15.50 -28.39
C ASN A 177 9.32 -16.98 -28.76
N THR A 178 8.66 -17.73 -27.88
CA THR A 178 8.22 -19.11 -28.16
C THR A 178 6.71 -19.15 -28.18
N PRO A 179 6.07 -18.98 -29.36
CA PRO A 179 4.61 -19.03 -29.46
C PRO A 179 4.06 -20.38 -28.97
N ASN A 180 2.90 -20.35 -28.32
CA ASN A 180 2.14 -21.53 -27.89
C ASN A 180 2.86 -22.44 -26.88
N LYS A 181 3.87 -21.92 -26.18
CA LYS A 181 4.56 -22.60 -25.07
C LYS A 181 4.84 -21.59 -23.96
N LEU A 182 4.68 -22.03 -22.72
CA LEU A 182 5.05 -21.23 -21.56
C LEU A 182 6.53 -20.82 -21.67
N ASN A 183 6.77 -19.51 -21.62
CA ASN A 183 8.11 -18.95 -21.70
C ASN A 183 8.35 -18.06 -20.49
N LEU A 184 9.26 -18.47 -19.62
CA LEU A 184 9.60 -17.68 -18.43
C LEU A 184 10.26 -16.34 -18.77
N ASN A 185 10.81 -16.21 -19.98
CA ASN A 185 11.36 -14.95 -20.50
C ASN A 185 10.27 -13.99 -21.00
N HIS A 186 9.07 -14.49 -21.30
CA HIS A 186 7.94 -13.72 -21.82
C HIS A 186 6.65 -14.16 -21.12
N LEU A 187 6.43 -13.64 -19.92
CA LEU A 187 5.26 -13.94 -19.11
C LEU A 187 4.22 -12.84 -19.29
N ASN A 188 2.99 -13.23 -19.63
CA ASN A 188 1.87 -12.31 -19.64
C ASN A 188 0.72 -12.89 -18.85
N VAL A 189 0.65 -12.49 -17.58
CA VAL A 189 -0.32 -12.96 -16.61
C VAL A 189 -1.44 -11.93 -16.50
N THR A 190 -2.66 -12.37 -16.71
CA THR A 190 -3.87 -11.53 -16.78
C THR A 190 -4.93 -12.02 -15.82
N GLU A 191 -5.88 -11.15 -15.47
CA GLU A 191 -6.99 -11.44 -14.57
C GLU A 191 -6.56 -12.01 -13.20
N ILE A 192 -5.39 -11.55 -12.71
CA ILE A 192 -4.86 -11.93 -11.41
C ILE A 192 -5.85 -11.47 -10.34
N SER A 193 -6.37 -12.45 -9.62
CA SER A 193 -7.23 -12.25 -8.47
C SER A 193 -6.78 -13.18 -7.35
N GLY A 194 -6.59 -12.63 -6.16
CA GLY A 194 -6.03 -13.39 -5.05
C GLY A 194 -6.43 -12.86 -3.69
N HIS A 195 -6.54 -13.77 -2.73
CA HIS A 195 -6.70 -13.48 -1.32
C HIS A 195 -5.64 -14.27 -0.55
N ILE A 196 -4.72 -13.53 0.04
CA ILE A 196 -3.53 -14.07 0.68
C ILE A 196 -3.46 -13.52 2.09
N ASP A 197 -3.53 -14.40 3.08
CA ASP A 197 -3.24 -14.05 4.46
C ASP A 197 -1.77 -14.29 4.75
N ILE A 198 -1.15 -13.33 5.42
CA ILE A 198 0.26 -13.33 5.77
C ILE A 198 0.31 -13.36 7.30
N ASP A 199 0.43 -14.56 7.85
CA ASP A 199 0.45 -14.78 9.31
C ASP A 199 1.76 -14.26 9.91
N THR A 200 2.87 -14.41 9.19
CA THR A 200 4.20 -14.00 9.65
C THR A 200 5.10 -13.74 8.45
N LEU A 201 5.70 -12.55 8.41
CA LEU A 201 6.75 -12.18 7.47
C LEU A 201 7.91 -11.54 8.23
N THR A 202 8.93 -12.32 8.53
CA THR A 202 10.15 -11.88 9.21
C THR A 202 11.39 -12.30 8.41
N ASP A 203 12.57 -11.83 8.82
CA ASP A 203 13.86 -12.16 8.19
C ASP A 203 14.19 -13.66 8.19
N SER A 204 13.49 -14.48 8.97
CA SER A 204 13.79 -15.91 9.12
C SER A 204 12.60 -16.83 8.88
N ARG A 205 11.37 -16.31 8.84
CA ARG A 205 10.15 -17.11 8.76
C ARG A 205 9.10 -16.42 7.89
N ILE A 206 8.48 -17.21 7.04
CA ILE A 206 7.35 -16.82 6.21
C ILE A 206 6.24 -17.84 6.46
N CYS A 207 5.10 -17.39 6.97
CA CYS A 207 3.89 -18.20 7.08
C CYS A 207 2.79 -17.46 6.36
N THR A 208 2.28 -18.06 5.29
CA THR A 208 1.25 -17.45 4.44
C THR A 208 0.22 -18.50 4.05
N GLN A 209 -1.02 -18.07 3.91
CA GLN A 209 -2.13 -18.90 3.49
C GLN A 209 -2.79 -18.25 2.28
N ILE A 210 -2.78 -18.97 1.17
CA ILE A 210 -3.41 -18.56 -0.07
C ILE A 210 -4.81 -19.19 -0.06
N HIS A 211 -5.83 -18.38 0.17
CA HIS A 211 -7.23 -18.83 0.22
C HIS A 211 -7.87 -18.95 -1.16
N SER A 212 -7.38 -18.18 -2.11
CA SER A 212 -7.73 -18.27 -3.52
C SER A 212 -6.69 -17.51 -4.32
N LEU A 213 -6.21 -18.09 -5.41
CA LEU A 213 -5.44 -17.41 -6.43
C LEU A 213 -5.93 -17.90 -7.80
N SER A 214 -6.21 -16.93 -8.68
CA SER A 214 -6.67 -17.15 -10.03
C SER A 214 -5.89 -16.25 -10.98
N PHE A 215 -5.50 -16.75 -12.13
CA PHE A 215 -4.87 -15.96 -13.20
C PHE A 215 -4.85 -16.75 -14.51
N ASN A 216 -4.72 -16.02 -15.61
CA ASN A 216 -4.52 -16.58 -16.95
C ASN A 216 -3.17 -16.13 -17.50
N GLU A 217 -2.30 -17.08 -17.82
CA GLU A 217 -1.07 -16.83 -18.56
C GLU A 217 -1.33 -17.02 -20.07
N LYS A 218 -0.88 -16.06 -20.87
CA LYS A 218 -1.20 -15.96 -22.31
C LYS A 218 -0.85 -17.22 -23.11
N GLN A 219 0.20 -17.95 -22.75
CA GLN A 219 0.69 -19.11 -23.49
C GLN A 219 0.03 -20.43 -23.08
N GLY A 220 -0.89 -20.43 -22.11
CA GLY A 220 -1.80 -21.55 -21.87
C GLY A 220 -1.94 -22.04 -20.42
N LEU A 221 -1.26 -21.43 -19.45
CA LEU A 221 -1.48 -21.77 -18.04
C LEU A 221 -2.69 -21.00 -17.49
N ASN A 222 -3.78 -21.70 -17.21
CA ASN A 222 -4.97 -21.14 -16.55
C ASN A 222 -5.08 -21.71 -15.14
N VAL A 223 -5.12 -20.83 -14.14
CA VAL A 223 -5.29 -21.17 -12.73
C VAL A 223 -6.56 -20.50 -12.22
N GLN A 224 -7.47 -21.26 -11.61
CA GLN A 224 -8.77 -20.73 -11.20
C GLN A 224 -8.96 -20.66 -9.69
N ASN A 225 -8.47 -21.63 -8.92
CA ASN A 225 -8.71 -21.66 -7.48
C ASN A 225 -7.55 -22.31 -6.73
N LEU A 226 -6.34 -21.81 -6.98
CA LEU A 226 -5.15 -22.29 -6.30
C LEU A 226 -5.23 -21.90 -4.83
N ARG A 227 -5.13 -22.90 -3.96
CA ARG A 227 -5.17 -22.77 -2.50
C ARG A 227 -4.05 -23.57 -1.89
N PHE A 228 -3.29 -22.95 -1.00
CA PHE A 228 -2.25 -23.66 -0.25
C PHE A 228 -1.79 -22.86 0.95
N LYS A 229 -1.17 -23.55 1.90
CA LYS A 229 -0.46 -22.94 3.01
C LYS A 229 1.04 -23.12 2.82
N LEU A 230 1.77 -22.00 2.80
CA LEU A 230 3.22 -21.95 2.70
C LEU A 230 3.82 -21.63 4.07
N LYS A 231 4.71 -22.50 4.54
CA LYS A 231 5.57 -22.27 5.70
C LYS A 231 7.01 -22.40 5.26
N ALA A 232 7.76 -21.31 5.32
CA ALA A 232 9.18 -21.30 5.00
C ALA A 232 10.02 -20.73 6.14
N ASN A 233 11.23 -21.24 6.29
CA ASN A 233 12.27 -20.69 7.13
C ASN A 233 13.61 -20.65 6.35
N LYS A 234 14.71 -20.27 7.01
CA LYS A 234 16.04 -20.18 6.35
C LYS A 234 16.58 -21.50 5.76
N GLN A 235 16.00 -22.65 6.11
CA GLN A 235 16.51 -23.98 5.72
C GLN A 235 15.53 -24.76 4.83
N LEU A 236 14.23 -24.58 5.05
CA LEU A 236 13.20 -25.40 4.43
C LEU A 236 11.96 -24.55 4.10
N ALA A 237 11.35 -24.85 2.96
CA ALA A 237 10.01 -24.42 2.61
C ALA A 237 9.09 -25.63 2.47
N THR A 238 7.91 -25.56 3.09
CA THR A 238 6.88 -26.59 3.00
C THR A 238 5.59 -25.99 2.50
N ILE A 239 5.01 -26.64 1.49
CA ILE A 239 3.66 -26.36 1.00
C ILE A 239 2.75 -27.46 1.54
N THR A 240 1.64 -27.06 2.13
CA THR A 240 0.62 -27.96 2.67
C THR A 240 -0.74 -27.54 2.16
N GLN A 241 -1.70 -28.48 2.14
CA GLN A 241 -3.10 -28.19 1.75
C GLN A 241 -3.20 -27.60 0.33
N LEU A 242 -2.44 -28.14 -0.62
CA LEU A 242 -2.45 -27.70 -2.01
C LEU A 242 -3.71 -28.21 -2.73
N PHE A 243 -4.50 -27.28 -3.25
CA PHE A 243 -5.63 -27.53 -4.14
C PHE A 243 -5.45 -26.64 -5.37
N VAL A 244 -5.62 -27.21 -6.57
CA VAL A 244 -5.46 -26.52 -7.86
C VAL A 244 -6.76 -26.60 -8.65
#